data_AF-A0A961CIN4-F1
#
_entry.id   AF-A0A961CIN4-F1
#
_cell.length_a   1.000
_cell.length_b   1.000
_cell.length_c   1.000
_cell.angle_alpha   90.00
_cell.angle_beta   90.00
_cell.angle_gamma   90.00
#
_symmetry.space_group_name_H-M   'P 1'
#
loop_
_entity.id
_entity.type
_entity.pdbx_description
1 polymer ?
#
loop_
_entity_poly.entity_id
_entity_poly.type
_entity_poly.pdbx_seq_one_letter_code
_entity_poly.pdbx_strand_id
1 'polypeptide(L)'
;MAVAKICGIETEYGIVQRGVPESNPISASSLLINAYITELARRGTGYGPAPKAAWDFEDESPGNDARGMPNVGSLAPEIETHLVNAVLTNGARYYVDHAHPEISTPECRDAMGVVLWDTAAERILVESMAAARALLPEGQEIVVYKN
;
A
#
# COMPACT_ATOMS: atom_id res chain seq x y z
N MET A 1 -35.56 -12.21 -5.81
CA MET A 1 -34.88 -11.07 -5.15
C MET A 1 -33.40 -11.16 -5.45
N ALA A 2 -32.72 -10.03 -5.67
CA ALA A 2 -31.27 -10.01 -5.79
C ALA A 2 -30.65 -10.32 -4.41
N VAL A 3 -29.62 -11.17 -4.39
CA VAL A 3 -28.89 -11.50 -3.16
C VAL A 3 -27.96 -10.33 -2.84
N ALA A 4 -28.00 -9.82 -1.60
CA ALA A 4 -27.05 -8.82 -1.14
C ALA A 4 -25.63 -9.38 -1.24
N LYS A 5 -24.74 -8.67 -1.94
CA LYS A 5 -23.33 -9.04 -2.06
C LYS A 5 -22.48 -7.95 -1.47
N ILE A 6 -21.47 -8.36 -0.71
CA ILE A 6 -20.37 -7.48 -0.34
C ILE A 6 -19.39 -7.45 -1.51
N CYS A 7 -18.94 -6.26 -1.89
CA CYS A 7 -18.04 -6.06 -3.01
C CYS A 7 -17.02 -4.95 -2.72
N GLY A 8 -15.93 -4.95 -3.48
CA GLY A 8 -14.87 -3.95 -3.47
C GLY A 8 -14.14 -3.97 -4.81
N ILE A 9 -13.30 -2.98 -5.05
CA ILE A 9 -12.42 -2.89 -6.22
C ILE A 9 -11.00 -2.70 -5.73
N GLU A 10 -10.07 -3.37 -6.42
CA GLU A 10 -8.64 -3.18 -6.28
C GLU A 10 -8.16 -2.53 -7.57
N THR A 11 -7.45 -1.42 -7.44
CA THR A 11 -6.96 -0.65 -8.60
C THR A 11 -5.47 -0.43 -8.45
N GLU A 12 -4.70 -1.10 -9.30
CA GLU A 12 -3.30 -0.77 -9.56
C GLU A 12 -3.24 0.46 -10.47
N TYR A 13 -2.33 1.38 -10.17
CA TYR A 13 -2.17 2.60 -10.95
C TYR A 13 -0.84 2.60 -11.70
N GLY A 14 -0.84 3.09 -12.94
CA GLY A 14 0.41 3.37 -13.66
C GLY A 14 1.17 4.49 -12.97
N ILE A 15 2.48 4.35 -12.78
CA ILE A 15 3.31 5.35 -12.08
C ILE A 15 4.55 5.72 -12.90
N VAL A 16 4.94 6.99 -12.89
CA VAL A 16 6.20 7.47 -13.46
C VAL A 16 6.78 8.59 -12.61
N GLN A 17 8.09 8.53 -12.34
CA GLN A 17 8.83 9.66 -11.79
C GLN A 17 9.47 10.45 -12.93
N ARG A 18 9.14 11.74 -13.03
CA ARG A 18 9.69 12.68 -14.00
C ARG A 18 10.80 13.51 -13.38
N GLY A 19 11.67 14.06 -14.22
CA GLY A 19 12.83 14.85 -13.78
C GLY A 19 14.01 14.01 -13.29
N VAL A 20 13.97 12.68 -13.51
CA VAL A 20 15.06 11.74 -13.22
C VAL A 20 15.52 11.04 -14.51
N PRO A 21 16.79 10.62 -14.62
CA PRO A 21 17.28 9.89 -15.80
C PRO A 21 16.58 8.55 -16.01
N GLU A 22 16.31 7.82 -14.92
CA GLU A 22 15.66 6.50 -14.92
C GLU A 22 14.64 6.47 -13.78
N SER A 23 13.41 6.05 -14.09
CA SER A 23 12.32 5.95 -13.12
C SER A 23 12.23 4.53 -12.58
N ASN A 24 12.47 4.34 -11.28
CA ASN A 24 12.22 3.06 -10.62
C ASN A 24 10.78 3.03 -10.06
N PRO A 25 9.86 2.23 -10.65
CA PRO A 25 8.45 2.25 -10.29
C PRO A 25 8.17 1.68 -8.89
N ILE A 26 8.98 0.72 -8.42
CA ILE A 26 8.88 0.15 -7.07
C ILE A 26 9.18 1.24 -6.03
N SER A 27 10.34 1.91 -6.18
CA SER A 27 10.75 2.98 -5.26
C SER A 27 9.82 4.20 -5.33
N ALA A 28 9.33 4.56 -6.53
CA ALA A 28 8.37 5.64 -6.70
C ALA A 28 7.04 5.33 -6.00
N SER A 29 6.56 4.08 -6.09
CA SER A 29 5.36 3.63 -5.39
C SER A 29 5.54 3.70 -3.88
N SER A 30 6.64 3.16 -3.34
CA SER A 30 6.95 3.22 -1.91
C SER A 30 7.03 4.66 -1.39
N LEU A 31 7.67 5.56 -2.13
CA LEU A 31 7.77 6.98 -1.75
C LEU A 31 6.40 7.65 -1.75
N LEU A 32 5.58 7.42 -2.78
CA LEU A 32 4.24 7.99 -2.91
C LEU A 32 3.36 7.63 -1.71
N ILE A 33 3.31 6.35 -1.33
CA ILE A 33 2.48 5.86 -0.23
C ILE A 33 3.01 6.39 1.11
N ASN A 34 4.32 6.29 1.36
CA ASN A 34 4.93 6.78 2.61
C ASN A 34 4.73 8.28 2.81
N ALA A 35 4.79 9.08 1.73
CA ALA A 35 4.56 10.51 1.80
C ALA A 35 3.14 10.82 2.28
N TYR A 36 2.14 10.10 1.75
CA TYR A 36 0.75 10.24 2.16
C TYR A 36 0.53 9.83 3.62
N ILE A 37 1.03 8.67 4.04
CA ILE A 37 0.89 8.19 5.43
C ILE A 37 1.58 9.13 6.42
N THR A 38 2.76 9.65 6.07
CA THR A 38 3.47 10.64 6.89
C THR A 38 2.69 11.93 7.01
N GLU A 39 2.08 12.40 5.92
CA GLU A 39 1.22 13.59 5.93
C GLU A 39 -0.05 13.39 6.76
N LEU A 40 -0.69 12.22 6.68
CA LEU A 40 -1.82 11.87 7.55
C LEU A 40 -1.45 11.85 9.03
N ALA A 41 -0.28 11.28 9.37
CA ALA A 41 0.24 11.28 10.73
C ALA A 41 0.51 12.71 11.22
N ARG A 42 1.09 13.57 10.37
CA ARG A 42 1.33 14.99 10.66
C ARG A 42 0.03 15.76 10.90
N ARG A 43 -1.06 15.42 10.20
CA ARG A 43 -2.40 16.01 10.37
C ARG A 43 -3.16 15.45 11.58
N GLY A 44 -2.71 14.33 12.16
CA GLY A 44 -3.42 13.62 13.23
C GLY A 44 -4.71 12.94 12.75
N THR A 45 -4.86 12.71 11.45
CA THR A 45 -6.06 12.15 10.82
C THR A 45 -5.90 10.71 10.34
N GLY A 46 -4.74 10.08 10.61
CA GLY A 46 -4.44 8.69 10.30
C GLY A 46 -4.04 7.90 11.53
N TYR A 47 -4.14 6.58 11.45
CA TYR A 47 -3.33 5.73 12.31
C TYR A 47 -1.87 5.94 11.90
N GLY A 48 -0.96 6.10 12.87
CA GLY A 48 0.48 6.00 12.58
C GLY A 48 0.78 4.67 11.86
N PRO A 49 1.98 4.49 11.27
CA PRO A 49 2.31 3.24 10.59
C PRO A 49 1.93 2.07 11.50
N ALA A 50 1.06 1.18 11.00
CA ALA A 50 0.63 0.02 11.76
C ALA A 50 1.90 -0.70 12.28
N PRO A 51 1.94 -1.12 13.56
CA PRO A 51 3.09 -1.88 14.03
C PRO A 51 3.31 -3.02 13.06
N LYS A 52 4.53 -3.15 12.53
CA LYS A 52 4.87 -4.23 11.60
C LYS A 52 4.50 -5.54 12.30
N ALA A 53 3.47 -6.21 11.81
CA ALA A 53 3.13 -7.55 12.25
C ALA A 53 4.27 -8.45 11.77
N ALA A 54 5.27 -8.61 12.61
CA ALA A 54 6.35 -9.55 12.38
C ALA A 54 5.84 -10.96 12.68
N TRP A 55 6.35 -11.95 11.95
CA TRP A 55 6.22 -13.34 12.38
C TRP A 55 7.01 -13.51 13.68
N ASP A 56 6.29 -13.83 14.75
CA ASP A 56 6.86 -14.14 16.04
C ASP A 56 7.10 -15.65 16.14
N PHE A 57 8.36 -16.05 16.24
CA PHE A 57 8.79 -17.44 16.41
C PHE A 57 9.30 -17.71 17.83
N GLU A 58 9.06 -16.82 18.81
CA GLU A 58 9.51 -17.04 20.19
C GLU A 58 8.89 -18.32 20.78
N ASP A 59 7.62 -18.60 20.48
CA ASP A 59 6.88 -19.73 21.04
C ASP A 59 6.92 -21.01 20.19
N GLU A 60 7.13 -20.90 18.87
CA GLU A 60 7.17 -22.07 17.97
C GLU A 60 8.20 -21.88 16.85
N SER A 61 8.94 -22.96 16.54
CA SER A 61 9.81 -23.05 15.37
C SER A 61 9.25 -24.11 14.41
N PRO A 62 8.31 -23.77 13.50
CA PRO A 62 7.65 -24.72 12.60
C PRO A 62 8.63 -25.53 11.73
N GLY A 63 9.81 -24.99 11.48
CA GLY A 63 10.89 -25.67 10.77
C GLY A 63 11.59 -26.78 11.57
N ASN A 64 11.43 -26.81 12.89
CA ASN A 64 12.15 -27.68 13.79
C ASN A 64 11.30 -28.92 14.12
N ASP A 65 11.30 -29.89 13.20
CA ASP A 65 10.73 -31.22 13.43
C ASP A 65 11.78 -32.16 14.05
N ALA A 66 11.36 -33.30 14.60
CA ALA A 66 12.15 -34.37 15.23
C ALA A 66 13.30 -34.92 14.36
N ARG A 67 13.34 -34.56 13.07
CA ARG A 67 14.42 -34.86 12.12
C ARG A 67 15.67 -33.99 12.30
N GLY A 68 15.61 -32.95 13.15
CA GLY A 68 16.77 -32.19 13.63
C GLY A 68 17.44 -31.27 12.60
N MET A 69 16.80 -31.02 11.46
CA MET A 69 17.30 -30.10 10.44
C MET A 69 16.18 -29.15 10.00
N PRO A 70 16.29 -27.84 10.28
CA PRO A 70 15.35 -26.88 9.74
C PRO A 70 15.45 -26.86 8.22
N ASN A 71 14.33 -27.08 7.54
CA ASN A 71 14.25 -26.95 6.09
C ASN A 71 14.51 -25.48 5.71
N VAL A 72 15.32 -25.19 4.68
CA VAL A 72 15.62 -23.80 4.26
C VAL A 72 14.33 -23.01 3.96
N GLY A 73 13.25 -23.69 3.56
CA GLY A 73 11.92 -23.08 3.35
C GLY A 73 11.11 -22.77 4.61
N SER A 74 11.63 -23.00 5.82
CA SER A 74 10.97 -22.66 7.08
C SER A 74 11.39 -21.30 7.65
N LEU A 75 12.33 -20.62 6.99
CA LEU A 75 12.64 -19.23 7.28
C LEU A 75 11.43 -18.37 6.92
N ALA A 76 11.07 -17.41 7.79
CA ALA A 76 10.11 -16.39 7.40
C ALA A 76 10.60 -15.71 6.11
N PRO A 77 9.69 -15.42 5.17
CA PRO A 77 10.06 -14.64 4.00
C PRO A 77 10.67 -13.32 4.46
N GLU A 78 11.73 -12.89 3.79
CA GLU A 78 12.24 -11.54 3.98
C GLU A 78 11.10 -10.58 3.63
N ILE A 79 10.57 -9.90 4.65
CA ILE A 79 9.57 -8.85 4.43
C ILE A 79 10.31 -7.75 3.68
N GLU A 80 9.98 -7.57 2.40
CA GLU A 80 10.48 -6.48 1.58
C GLU A 80 10.14 -5.15 2.28
N THR A 81 11.12 -4.58 2.97
CA THR A 81 10.93 -3.40 3.83
C THR A 81 10.54 -2.14 3.05
N HIS A 82 10.61 -2.20 1.72
CA HIS A 82 10.19 -1.15 0.81
C HIS A 82 8.70 -1.26 0.41
N LEU A 83 8.04 -2.41 0.58
CA LEU A 83 6.62 -2.58 0.29
C LEU A 83 5.80 -1.98 1.43
N VAL A 84 5.35 -0.76 1.23
CA VAL A 84 4.45 -0.08 2.16
C VAL A 84 3.10 -0.78 2.08
N ASN A 85 2.50 -1.05 3.23
CA ASN A 85 1.16 -1.62 3.33
C ASN A 85 0.44 -0.96 4.51
N ALA A 86 -0.56 -0.14 4.19
CA ALA A 86 -1.31 0.61 5.18
C ALA A 86 -2.82 0.39 5.02
N VAL A 87 -3.51 0.26 6.15
CA VAL A 87 -4.97 0.36 6.20
C VAL A 87 -5.32 1.81 6.55
N LEU A 88 -6.16 2.42 5.73
CA LEU A 88 -6.60 3.81 5.87
C LEU A 88 -7.82 3.90 6.79
N THR A 89 -8.11 5.11 7.28
CA THR A 89 -9.22 5.35 8.22
C THR A 89 -10.62 5.14 7.61
N ASN A 90 -10.72 5.12 6.29
CA ASN A 90 -11.94 4.74 5.57
C ASN A 90 -12.07 3.22 5.34
N GLY A 91 -11.11 2.41 5.81
CA GLY A 91 -11.07 0.96 5.62
C GLY A 91 -10.42 0.49 4.32
N ALA A 92 -9.98 1.41 3.44
CA ALA A 92 -9.23 1.04 2.24
C ALA A 92 -7.82 0.54 2.59
N ARG A 93 -7.27 -0.35 1.77
CA ARG A 93 -5.86 -0.75 1.84
C ARG A 93 -5.07 0.03 0.79
N TYR A 94 -3.97 0.66 1.18
CA TYR A 94 -3.06 1.36 0.28
C TYR A 94 -1.66 0.77 0.39
N TYR A 95 -1.19 0.13 -0.68
CA TYR A 95 0.03 -0.65 -0.64
C TYR A 95 0.77 -0.65 -1.98
N VAL A 96 2.01 -1.11 -1.96
CA VAL A 96 2.77 -1.38 -3.18
C VAL A 96 2.49 -2.81 -3.60
N ASP A 97 1.97 -3.01 -4.81
CA ASP A 97 1.97 -4.31 -5.47
C ASP A 97 3.03 -4.32 -6.57
N HIS A 98 4.18 -4.89 -6.23
CA HIS A 98 5.38 -4.90 -7.05
C HIS A 98 5.76 -3.50 -7.59
N ALA A 99 5.43 -3.21 -8.85
CA ALA A 99 5.77 -1.96 -9.53
C ALA A 99 4.70 -0.86 -9.40
N HIS A 100 3.54 -1.17 -8.81
CA HIS A 100 2.39 -0.29 -8.82
C HIS A 100 1.99 0.13 -7.40
N PRO A 101 1.60 1.40 -7.18
CA PRO A 101 0.80 1.73 -6.03
C PRO A 101 -0.63 1.24 -6.28
N GLU A 102 -1.18 0.52 -5.31
CA GLU A 102 -2.50 -0.07 -5.40
C GLU A 102 -3.38 0.40 -4.23
N ILE A 103 -4.64 0.73 -4.54
CA ILE A 103 -5.67 0.97 -3.53
C ILE A 103 -6.81 -0.04 -3.70
N SER A 104 -7.05 -0.84 -2.66
CA SER A 104 -8.25 -1.68 -2.53
C SER A 104 -9.29 -0.94 -1.68
N THR A 105 -10.48 -0.71 -2.23
CA THR A 105 -11.59 -0.05 -1.52
C THR A 105 -12.02 -0.85 -0.28
N PRO A 106 -12.61 -0.21 0.75
CA PRO A 106 -13.29 -0.96 1.80
C PRO A 106 -14.43 -1.82 1.25
N GLU A 107 -14.86 -2.80 2.04
CA GLU A 107 -16.02 -3.62 1.74
C GLU A 107 -17.32 -2.78 1.66
N CYS A 108 -17.99 -2.86 0.52
CA CYS A 108 -19.21 -2.12 0.22
C CYS A 108 -20.43 -3.04 0.13
N ARG A 109 -21.61 -2.51 0.47
CA ARG A 109 -22.89 -3.25 0.41
C ARG A 109 -23.57 -3.23 -0.95
N ASP A 110 -23.16 -2.31 -1.82
CA ASP A 110 -23.68 -2.13 -3.17
C ASP A 110 -22.64 -1.46 -4.08
N ALA A 111 -22.92 -1.47 -5.39
CA ALA A 111 -22.03 -0.90 -6.39
C ALA A 111 -21.86 0.62 -6.27
N MET A 112 -22.84 1.34 -5.71
CA MET A 112 -22.73 2.80 -5.53
C MET A 112 -21.69 3.13 -4.44
N GLY A 113 -21.69 2.35 -3.35
CA GLY A 113 -20.65 2.44 -2.32
C GLY A 113 -19.25 2.18 -2.88
N VAL A 114 -19.13 1.18 -3.75
CA VAL A 114 -17.85 0.89 -4.44
C VAL A 114 -17.39 2.08 -5.27
N VAL A 115 -18.25 2.65 -6.12
CA VAL A 115 -17.90 3.81 -6.96
C VAL A 115 -17.51 5.02 -6.10
N LEU A 116 -18.21 5.25 -4.99
CA LEU A 116 -17.89 6.34 -4.06
C LEU A 116 -16.48 6.18 -3.48
N TRP A 117 -16.13 4.99 -3.00
CA TRP A 117 -14.81 4.74 -2.41
C TRP A 117 -13.68 4.64 -3.42
N ASP A 118 -13.96 4.10 -4.61
CA ASP A 118 -13.03 4.11 -5.73
C ASP A 118 -12.74 5.55 -6.23
N THR A 119 -13.75 6.42 -6.24
CA THR A 119 -13.55 7.86 -6.50
C THR A 119 -12.75 8.53 -5.38
N ALA A 120 -12.97 8.13 -4.13
CA ALA A 120 -12.17 8.62 -3.00
C ALA A 120 -10.69 8.17 -3.10
N ALA A 121 -10.41 7.00 -3.66
CA ALA A 121 -9.05 6.53 -3.91
C ALA A 121 -8.29 7.46 -4.88
N GLU A 122 -8.95 7.98 -5.92
CA GLU A 122 -8.35 8.98 -6.81
C GLU A 122 -7.96 10.26 -6.06
N ARG A 123 -8.79 10.70 -5.10
CA ARG A 123 -8.47 11.86 -4.25
C ARG A 123 -7.29 11.59 -3.34
N ILE A 124 -7.20 10.39 -2.76
CA ILE A 124 -6.05 9.94 -1.98
C ILE A 124 -4.79 10.03 -2.84
N LEU A 125 -4.80 9.55 -4.09
CA LEU A 125 -3.63 9.63 -4.96
C LEU A 125 -3.22 11.06 -5.33
N VAL A 126 -4.18 11.96 -5.55
CA VAL A 126 -3.88 13.38 -5.75
C VAL A 126 -3.17 13.98 -4.54
N GLU A 127 -3.62 13.64 -3.33
CA GLU A 127 -2.97 14.06 -2.09
C GLU A 127 -1.60 13.40 -1.91
N SER A 128 -1.45 12.12 -2.25
CA SER A 128 -0.16 11.41 -2.24
C SER A 128 0.86 12.07 -3.17
N MET A 129 0.47 12.44 -4.40
CA MET A 129 1.35 13.14 -5.34
C MET A 129 1.78 14.51 -4.80
N ALA A 130 0.86 15.25 -4.15
CA ALA A 130 1.18 16.51 -3.52
C ALA A 130 2.15 16.36 -2.34
N ALA A 131 1.93 15.35 -1.49
CA ALA A 131 2.81 15.02 -0.37
C ALA A 131 4.20 14.59 -0.85
N ALA A 132 4.28 13.73 -1.88
CA ALA A 132 5.53 13.26 -2.46
C ALA A 132 6.31 14.41 -3.10
N ARG A 133 5.63 15.32 -3.81
CA ARG A 133 6.28 16.51 -4.41
C ARG A 133 6.97 17.40 -3.38
N ALA A 134 6.45 17.48 -2.16
CA ALA A 134 7.09 18.26 -1.08
C ALA A 134 8.40 17.63 -0.57
N LEU A 135 8.65 16.35 -0.86
CA LEU A 135 9.85 15.61 -0.46
C LEU A 135 10.88 15.49 -1.60
N LEU A 136 10.45 15.70 -2.85
CA LEU A 136 11.29 15.55 -4.03
C LEU A 136 12.11 16.82 -4.32
N PRO A 137 13.30 16.69 -4.95
CA PRO A 137 14.05 17.84 -5.45
C PRO A 137 13.26 18.68 -6.45
N GLU A 138 13.64 19.95 -6.58
CA GLU A 138 13.05 20.85 -7.58
C GLU A 138 13.18 20.26 -9.00
N GLY A 139 12.09 20.35 -9.78
CA GLY A 139 12.02 19.79 -11.13
C GLY A 139 11.67 18.31 -11.21
N GLN A 140 11.53 17.61 -10.07
CA GLN A 140 11.05 16.22 -10.03
C GLN A 140 9.59 16.14 -9.60
N GLU A 141 8.86 15.17 -10.15
CA GLU A 141 7.48 14.87 -9.76
C GLU A 141 7.17 13.39 -9.96
N ILE A 142 6.29 12.84 -9.12
CA ILE A 142 5.66 11.53 -9.36
C ILE A 142 4.28 11.80 -9.93
N VAL A 143 3.97 11.14 -11.05
CA VAL A 143 2.67 11.20 -11.71
C VAL A 143 2.07 9.81 -11.75
N VAL A 144 0.78 9.74 -11.42
CA VAL A 144 0.02 8.49 -11.33
C VAL A 144 -1.17 8.53 -12.29
N TYR A 145 -1.48 7.38 -12.89
CA TYR A 145 -2.53 7.21 -13.89
C TYR A 145 -3.49 6.09 -13.46
N LYS A 146 -4.77 6.38 -13.50
CA LYS A 146 -5.84 5.37 -13.46
C LYS A 146 -6.26 5.13 -14.91
N ASN A 147 -5.98 3.95 -15.45
CA ASN A 147 -6.07 3.65 -16.88
C ASN A 147 -6.79 2.34 -17.20
#